data_AF-A0A7R8ZVJ5-F1
#
_entry.id   AF-A0A7R8ZVJ5-F1
#
_cell.length_a   1.000
_cell.length_b   1.000
_cell.length_c   1.000
_cell.angle_alpha   90.00
_cell.angle_beta   90.00
_cell.angle_gamma   90.00
#
_symmetry.space_group_name_H-M   'P 1'
#
loop_
_entity.id
_entity.type
_entity.pdbx_description
1 polymer ?
#
loop_
_entity_poly.entity_id
_entity_poly.type
_entity_poly.pdbx_seq_one_letter_code
_entity_poly.pdbx_strand_id
1 'polypeptide(L)'
;CANRAFATCSKAFIKLESLPDIEVSQRQVYEELAMDIFVKYVPKDSRMSRVQCPHCDHKLSEWSTSCPSCHSRFPVCMATGRPLLDSPSLHWTCSQCRHKAAEAEMTVRKSCPLCHAPVN
;
A
#
# COMPACT_ATOMS: atom_id res chain seq x y z
N CYS A 1 6.61 1.38 9.17
CA CYS A 1 5.92 2.43 8.40
C CYS A 1 5.80 1.96 6.95
N ALA A 2 4.59 1.67 6.47
CA ALA A 2 4.33 0.61 5.49
C ALA A 2 4.90 0.83 4.07
N ASN A 3 5.19 2.06 3.62
CA ASN A 3 5.66 2.31 2.25
C ASN A 3 6.90 3.23 2.11
N ARG A 4 7.54 3.65 3.23
CA ARG A 4 8.74 4.53 3.24
C ARG A 4 8.71 5.67 2.19
N ALA A 5 7.52 6.22 1.93
CA ALA A 5 7.28 7.26 0.94
C ALA A 5 7.52 8.65 1.55
N PHE A 6 8.78 8.92 1.96
CA PHE A 6 9.13 10.13 2.70
C PHE A 6 9.07 11.40 1.85
N ALA A 7 9.29 11.33 0.53
CA ALA A 7 9.11 12.50 -0.35
C ALA A 7 7.63 12.87 -0.47
N THR A 8 6.77 11.87 -0.60
CA THR A 8 5.31 12.07 -0.61
C THR A 8 4.82 12.62 0.74
N CYS A 9 5.31 12.06 1.85
CA CYS A 9 5.02 12.54 3.20
C CYS A 9 5.43 14.01 3.38
N SER A 10 6.64 14.39 2.97
CA SER A 10 7.14 15.76 3.09
C SER A 10 6.26 16.77 2.35
N LYS A 11 5.79 16.43 1.14
CA LYS A 11 4.84 17.28 0.39
C LYS A 11 3.51 17.44 1.13
N ALA A 12 3.05 16.39 1.82
CA ALA A 12 1.82 16.45 2.60
C ALA A 12 1.98 17.41 3.80
N PHE A 13 3.12 17.39 4.50
CA PHE A 13 3.41 18.34 5.58
C PHE A 13 3.43 19.79 5.08
N ILE A 14 4.12 20.07 3.97
CA ILE A 14 4.10 21.41 3.33
C ILE A 14 2.66 21.84 3.00
N LYS A 15 1.83 20.90 2.53
CA LYS A 15 0.43 21.20 2.25
C LYS A 15 -0.36 21.50 3.53
N LEU A 16 -0.19 20.72 4.60
CA LEU A 16 -0.85 20.96 5.88
C LEU A 16 -0.50 22.34 6.44
N GLU A 17 0.78 22.72 6.41
CA GLU A 17 1.23 24.03 6.90
C GLU A 17 0.67 25.20 6.07
N SER A 18 0.40 24.98 4.78
CA SER A 18 -0.14 26.01 3.88
C SER A 18 -1.68 26.07 3.82
N LEU A 19 -2.40 25.24 4.58
CA LEU A 19 -3.87 25.31 4.63
C LEU A 19 -4.33 26.56 5.41
N PRO A 20 -5.31 27.31 4.88
CA PRO A 20 -5.79 28.55 5.50
C PRO A 20 -6.63 28.28 6.75
N ASP A 21 -7.28 27.13 6.83
CA ASP A 21 -8.24 26.78 7.88
C ASP A 21 -7.59 26.10 9.10
N ILE A 22 -6.26 26.08 9.19
CA ILE A 22 -5.52 25.45 10.27
C ILE A 22 -5.05 26.51 11.27
N GLU A 23 -5.31 26.25 12.56
CA GLU A 23 -4.90 27.11 13.65
C GLU A 23 -3.36 27.18 13.75
N VAL A 24 -2.83 28.31 14.20
CA VAL A 24 -1.38 28.51 14.36
C VAL A 24 -0.75 27.46 15.28
N SER A 25 -1.44 27.07 16.35
CA SER A 25 -0.98 26.02 17.28
C SER A 25 -0.84 24.66 16.60
N GLN A 26 -1.81 24.28 15.76
CA GLN A 26 -1.76 23.04 14.98
C GLN A 26 -0.67 23.08 13.91
N ARG A 27 -0.42 24.25 13.30
CA ARG A 27 0.68 24.43 12.35
C ARG A 27 2.05 24.16 12.98
N GLN A 28 2.27 24.64 14.21
CA GLN A 28 3.50 24.37 14.96
C GLN A 28 3.69 22.87 15.23
N VAL A 29 2.61 22.16 15.60
CA VAL A 29 2.65 20.71 15.81
C VAL A 29 3.06 19.95 14.53
N TYR A 30 2.56 20.38 13.36
CA TYR A 30 2.96 19.77 12.09
C TYR A 30 4.43 20.05 11.75
N GLU A 31 4.92 21.25 12.01
CA GLU A 31 6.32 21.65 11.79
C GLU A 31 7.27 20.82 12.66
N GLU A 32 6.99 20.72 13.96
CA GLU A 32 7.79 19.92 14.91
C GLU A 32 7.80 18.44 14.52
N LEU A 33 6.64 17.87 14.17
CA LEU A 33 6.54 16.48 13.74
C LEU A 33 7.29 16.23 12.42
N ALA A 34 7.23 17.18 11.48
CA ALA A 34 7.98 17.10 10.23
C ALA A 34 9.49 17.08 10.51
N MET A 35 9.99 17.94 11.40
CA MET A 35 11.40 17.95 11.81
C MET A 35 11.81 16.60 12.42
N ASP A 36 11.03 16.06 13.36
CA ASP A 36 11.33 14.79 14.03
C ASP A 36 11.44 13.60 13.08
N ILE A 37 10.63 13.61 12.00
CA ILE A 37 10.64 12.60 10.97
C ILE A 37 11.82 12.82 10.02
N PHE A 38 11.96 14.02 9.44
CA PHE A 38 12.85 14.23 8.30
C PHE A 38 14.32 14.50 8.68
N VAL A 39 14.61 14.79 9.95
CA VAL A 39 15.98 14.73 10.49
C VAL A 39 16.53 13.30 10.46
N LYS A 40 15.67 12.30 10.72
CA LYS A 40 16.05 10.87 10.74
C LYS A 40 15.92 10.21 9.37
N TYR A 41 14.95 10.65 8.57
CA TYR A 41 14.61 10.03 7.29
C TYR A 41 14.61 11.07 6.17
N VAL A 42 15.59 10.99 5.27
CA VAL A 42 15.66 11.87 4.10
C VAL A 42 14.32 11.81 3.32
N PRO A 43 13.74 12.96 2.89
CA PRO A 43 12.53 13.05 2.05
C PRO A 43 12.69 12.47 0.65
N LYS A 44 13.04 11.19 0.55
CA LYS A 44 13.17 10.42 -0.68
C LYS A 44 12.30 9.18 -0.54
N ASP A 45 11.43 8.97 -1.52
CA ASP A 45 10.65 7.74 -1.59
C ASP A 45 11.61 6.57 -1.87
N SER A 46 11.46 5.47 -1.12
CA SER A 46 12.16 4.23 -1.46
C SER A 46 11.82 3.79 -2.88
N ARG A 47 12.79 3.20 -3.59
CA ARG A 47 12.58 2.69 -4.95
C ARG A 47 11.33 1.82 -4.97
N MET A 48 10.37 2.19 -5.82
CA MET A 48 9.19 1.38 -6.06
C MET A 48 9.66 0.00 -6.51
N SER A 49 9.34 -1.02 -5.72
CA SER A 49 9.43 -2.41 -6.14
C SER A 49 8.64 -2.56 -7.44
N ARG A 50 9.31 -3.07 -8.47
CA ARG A 50 8.68 -3.42 -9.73
C ARG A 50 8.49 -4.92 -9.78
N VAL A 51 7.35 -5.35 -10.28
CA VAL A 51 7.01 -6.75 -10.50
C VAL A 51 6.83 -6.98 -12.00
N GLN A 52 6.90 -8.23 -12.47
CA GLN A 52 6.71 -8.56 -13.88
C GLN A 52 5.29 -9.05 -14.11
N CYS A 53 4.68 -8.63 -15.23
CA CYS A 53 3.40 -9.16 -15.65
C CYS A 53 3.56 -10.65 -16.04
N PRO A 54 2.77 -11.57 -15.47
CA PRO A 54 2.88 -13.01 -15.76
C PRO A 54 2.42 -13.38 -17.19
N HIS A 55 1.84 -12.43 -17.94
CA HIS A 55 1.31 -12.68 -19.29
C HIS A 55 2.15 -12.09 -20.41
N CYS A 56 2.95 -11.04 -20.14
CA CYS A 56 3.72 -10.36 -21.19
C CYS A 56 5.06 -9.77 -20.71
N ASP A 57 5.49 -10.09 -19.49
CA ASP A 57 6.75 -9.67 -18.86
C ASP A 57 6.96 -8.15 -18.72
N HIS A 58 5.94 -7.35 -19.02
CA HIS A 58 5.97 -5.91 -18.81
C HIS A 58 6.20 -5.59 -17.34
N LYS A 59 7.07 -4.60 -17.06
CA LYS A 59 7.37 -4.17 -15.69
C LYS A 59 6.21 -3.34 -15.13
N LEU A 60 5.60 -3.83 -14.06
CA LEU A 60 4.48 -3.22 -13.36
C LEU A 60 4.95 -2.58 -12.04
N SER A 61 4.17 -1.63 -11.53
CA SER A 61 4.29 -1.25 -10.13
C SER A 61 3.65 -2.32 -9.25
N GLU A 62 4.10 -2.44 -8.00
CA GLU A 62 3.56 -3.39 -7.01
C GLU A 62 2.11 -3.08 -6.56
N TRP A 63 1.48 -2.08 -7.14
CA TRP A 63 0.07 -1.70 -6.90
C TRP A 63 -0.76 -1.64 -8.19
N SER A 64 -0.19 -2.08 -9.32
CA SER A 64 -0.92 -2.13 -10.58
C SER A 64 -2.01 -3.20 -10.52
N THR A 65 -3.28 -2.83 -10.67
CA THR A 65 -4.42 -3.75 -10.76
C THR A 65 -4.65 -4.29 -12.17
N SER A 66 -3.92 -3.74 -13.15
CA SER A 66 -3.94 -4.18 -14.55
C SER A 66 -2.63 -3.86 -15.26
N CYS A 67 -2.28 -4.68 -16.24
CA CYS A 67 -1.11 -4.43 -17.08
C CYS A 67 -1.42 -3.39 -18.16
N PRO A 68 -0.64 -2.30 -18.30
CA PRO A 68 -0.86 -1.28 -19.33
C PRO A 68 -0.48 -1.77 -20.73
N SER A 69 0.27 -2.87 -20.85
CA SER A 69 0.70 -3.44 -22.13
C SER A 69 -0.31 -4.45 -22.69
N CYS A 70 -0.67 -5.47 -21.89
CA CYS A 70 -1.57 -6.55 -22.34
C CYS A 70 -2.98 -6.47 -21.75
N HIS A 71 -3.30 -5.45 -20.95
CA HIS A 71 -4.62 -5.20 -20.35
C HIS A 71 -5.14 -6.32 -19.41
N SER A 72 -4.29 -7.30 -19.07
CA SER A 72 -4.60 -8.33 -18.09
C SER A 72 -4.90 -7.70 -16.73
N ARG A 73 -5.97 -8.16 -16.08
CA ARG A 73 -6.40 -7.68 -14.76
C ARG A 73 -5.94 -8.64 -13.67
N PHE A 74 -5.51 -8.09 -12.53
CA PHE A 74 -5.00 -8.86 -11.41
C PHE A 74 -5.92 -8.66 -10.20
N PRO A 75 -6.37 -9.74 -9.54
CA PRO A 75 -7.02 -9.61 -8.24
C PRO A 75 -6.06 -8.95 -7.24
N VAL A 76 -6.60 -8.17 -6.30
CA VAL A 76 -5.79 -7.52 -5.26
C VAL A 76 -5.80 -8.38 -4.01
N CYS A 77 -4.64 -8.59 -3.42
CA CYS A 77 -4.50 -9.19 -2.10
C CYS A 77 -5.09 -8.23 -1.06
N MET A 78 -6.23 -8.57 -0.49
CA MET A 78 -6.89 -7.73 0.52
C MET A 78 -6.06 -7.52 1.81
N ALA A 79 -5.07 -8.38 2.07
CA ALA A 79 -4.21 -8.26 3.24
C ALA A 79 -3.06 -7.24 3.05
N THR A 80 -2.60 -7.04 1.81
CA THR A 80 -1.41 -6.22 1.50
C THR A 80 -1.65 -5.09 0.50
N GLY A 81 -2.76 -5.14 -0.25
CA GLY A 81 -3.06 -4.23 -1.35
C GLY A 81 -2.27 -4.50 -2.65
N ARG A 82 -1.41 -5.53 -2.68
CA ARG A 82 -0.59 -5.88 -3.85
C ARG A 82 -1.38 -6.76 -4.84
N PRO A 83 -1.11 -6.68 -6.16
CA PRO A 83 -1.72 -7.59 -7.11
C PRO A 83 -1.25 -9.03 -6.87
N LEU A 84 -2.18 -9.96 -6.98
CA LEU A 84 -1.94 -11.39 -6.95
C LEU A 84 -1.50 -11.84 -8.35
N LEU A 85 -0.19 -11.92 -8.55
CA LEU A 85 0.44 -12.29 -9.82
C LEU A 85 0.88 -13.75 -9.88
N ASP A 86 0.89 -14.43 -8.74
CA ASP A 86 1.30 -15.82 -8.61
C ASP A 86 0.20 -16.79 -9.07
N SER A 87 0.53 -18.09 -9.04
CA SER A 87 -0.43 -19.16 -9.36
C SER A 87 -1.68 -19.07 -8.48
N PRO A 88 -2.90 -19.27 -9.04
CA PRO A 88 -4.15 -19.32 -8.28
C PRO A 88 -4.15 -20.25 -7.08
N SER A 89 -3.29 -21.28 -7.06
CA SER A 89 -3.13 -22.21 -5.93
C SER A 89 -2.58 -21.56 -4.66
N LEU A 90 -1.89 -20.42 -4.76
CA LEU A 90 -1.31 -19.69 -3.63
C LEU A 90 -2.25 -18.58 -3.12
N HIS A 91 -3.50 -18.58 -3.56
CA HIS A 91 -4.49 -17.56 -3.20
C HIS A 91 -5.52 -18.12 -2.22
N TRP A 92 -5.56 -17.53 -1.03
CA TRP A 92 -6.67 -17.72 -0.10
C TRP A 92 -7.89 -16.91 -0.56
N THR A 93 -9.09 -17.45 -0.39
CA THR A 93 -10.35 -16.74 -0.71
C THR A 93 -11.27 -16.79 0.51
N CYS A 94 -11.74 -15.63 0.96
CA CYS A 94 -12.68 -15.55 2.08
C CYS A 94 -14.01 -16.23 1.72
N SER A 95 -14.51 -17.10 2.61
CA SER A 95 -15.80 -17.77 2.44
C SER A 95 -16.99 -16.80 2.49
N GLN A 96 -16.86 -15.70 3.22
CA GLN A 96 -17.93 -14.70 3.41
C GLN A 96 -17.92 -13.63 2.32
N CYS A 97 -16.84 -12.84 2.22
CA CYS A 97 -16.79 -11.69 1.30
C CYS A 97 -16.20 -12.02 -0.07
N ARG A 98 -15.73 -13.25 -0.32
CA ARG A 98 -15.15 -13.73 -1.59
C ARG A 98 -13.93 -12.95 -2.10
N HIS A 99 -13.36 -12.06 -1.27
CA HIS A 99 -12.11 -11.37 -1.58
C HIS A 99 -10.90 -12.30 -1.38
N LYS A 100 -9.84 -12.03 -2.13
CA LYS A 100 -8.65 -12.87 -2.20
C LYS A 100 -7.50 -12.26 -1.40
N ALA A 101 -6.65 -13.11 -0.85
CA ALA A 101 -5.38 -12.75 -0.26
C ALA A 101 -4.29 -13.75 -0.69
N ALA A 102 -3.03 -13.38 -0.56
CA ALA A 102 -1.94 -14.33 -0.65
C ALA A 102 -2.05 -15.30 0.54
N GLU A 103 -1.94 -16.60 0.30
CA GLU A 103 -2.09 -17.63 1.34
C GLU A 103 -1.08 -17.45 2.48
N ALA A 104 0.17 -17.14 2.14
CA ALA A 104 1.23 -16.85 3.11
C ALA A 104 0.85 -15.73 4.09
N GLU A 105 0.12 -14.70 3.63
CA GLU A 105 -0.36 -13.60 4.48
C GLU A 105 -1.49 -14.05 5.42
N MET A 106 -2.27 -15.05 5.05
CA MET A 106 -3.40 -15.50 5.85
C MET A 106 -3.00 -16.46 6.98
N THR A 107 -1.81 -17.09 6.91
CA THR A 107 -1.31 -18.05 7.90
C THR A 107 -1.28 -17.54 9.34
N VAL A 108 -0.97 -16.26 9.55
CA VAL A 108 -0.85 -15.63 10.87
C VAL A 108 -2.14 -14.93 11.33
N ARG A 109 -3.16 -14.89 10.47
CA ARG A 109 -4.38 -14.10 10.69
C ARG A 109 -5.52 -14.99 11.13
N LYS A 110 -6.23 -14.59 12.19
CA LYS A 110 -7.41 -15.30 12.71
C LYS A 110 -8.72 -14.84 12.07
N SER A 111 -8.69 -13.69 11.39
CA SER A 111 -9.87 -13.07 10.78
C SER A 111 -9.53 -12.45 9.43
N CYS A 112 -10.50 -12.47 8.53
CA CYS A 112 -10.48 -11.80 7.25
C CYS A 112 -10.22 -10.29 7.41
N PRO A 113 -9.18 -9.71 6.77
CA PRO A 113 -8.85 -8.29 6.91
C PRO A 113 -9.93 -7.29 6.47
N LEU A 114 -10.89 -7.72 5.64
CA LEU A 114 -11.94 -6.84 5.12
C LEU A 114 -13.26 -6.98 5.87
N CYS A 115 -13.73 -8.22 6.08
CA CYS A 115 -15.06 -8.46 6.67
C CYS A 115 -15.01 -9.05 8.08
N HIS A 116 -13.81 -9.23 8.66
CA HIS A 116 -13.58 -9.75 10.02
C HIS A 116 -14.14 -11.16 10.31
N ALA A 117 -14.65 -11.87 9.31
CA ALA A 117 -15.05 -13.27 9.46
C ALA A 117 -13.85 -14.15 9.87
N PRO A 118 -14.06 -15.20 10.69
CA PRO A 118 -12.98 -16.09 11.09
C PRO A 118 -12.33 -16.76 9.88
N VAL A 119 -11.01 -16.89 9.94
CA VAL A 119 -10.24 -17.66 8.96
C VAL A 119 -10.34 -19.13 9.38
N ASN A 120 -11.09 -19.90 8.60
CA ASN A 120 -11.19 -21.36 8.76
C ASN A 120 -10.03 -22.06 8.06
#